data_AF-A0A7W1LIU0-F1
#
_entry.id   AF-A0A7W1LIU0-F1
#
_cell.length_a   1.000
_cell.length_b   1.000
_cell.length_c   1.000
_cell.angle_alpha   90.00
_cell.angle_beta   90.00
_cell.angle_gamma   90.00
#
_symmetry.space_group_name_H-M   'P 1'
#
loop_
_entity.id
_entity.type
_entity.pdbx_description
1 polymer ?
#
loop_
_entity_poly.entity_id
_entity_poly.type
_entity_poly.pdbx_seq_one_letter_code
_entity_poly.pdbx_strand_id
1 'polypeptide(L)'
;MSDGLRASVENSWRELGDIDRALDRGEITEHGWYAAVLAVVEPAYLGADNPQAQSGHSGNPARWRQARRLLVDALPGNCDVLDVGCANAHLMESLVDWAAEDGLVVEPYGVEISIPLADLARRRQPRWSHRIWTANVLDWQPPRQFDVVRTGLDYVPPPRRADLVAHLLEHVVATGGRLVVGVFNEESGRDILEREVRSWGYQIAGRASRAHRHPALSYKAFWIDAARR
;
A
#
# COMPACT_ATOMS: atom_id res chain seq x y z
N MET A 1 25.50 -3.85 9.56
CA MET A 1 24.08 -3.41 9.65
C MET A 1 23.67 -3.66 11.08
N SER A 2 23.25 -2.66 11.86
CA SER A 2 23.02 -2.87 13.29
C SER A 2 21.89 -3.88 13.52
N ASP A 3 22.13 -4.80 14.46
CA ASP A 3 21.25 -5.94 14.74
C ASP A 3 19.84 -5.52 15.21
N GLY A 4 19.69 -4.31 15.75
CA GLY A 4 18.40 -3.79 16.24
C GLY A 4 17.33 -3.54 15.17
N LEU A 5 17.72 -3.16 13.95
CA LEU A 5 16.76 -2.86 12.88
C LEU A 5 16.24 -4.14 12.18
N ARG A 6 17.04 -5.21 12.16
CA ARG A 6 16.57 -6.53 11.71
C ARG A 6 15.61 -7.14 12.72
N ALA A 7 15.93 -7.06 14.01
CA ALA A 7 15.08 -7.60 15.08
C ALA A 7 13.70 -6.93 15.15
N SER A 8 13.61 -5.61 14.98
CA SER A 8 12.31 -4.90 15.03
C SER A 8 11.40 -5.27 13.85
N VAL A 9 11.94 -5.39 12.63
CA VAL A 9 11.14 -5.82 11.47
C VAL A 9 10.73 -7.29 11.58
N GLU A 10 11.65 -8.19 11.95
CA GLU A 10 11.35 -9.62 12.16
C GLU A 10 10.36 -9.87 13.31
N ASN A 11 10.37 -9.04 14.36
CA ASN A 11 9.38 -9.11 15.45
C ASN A 11 8.02 -8.57 15.03
N SER A 12 7.94 -7.43 14.35
CA SER A 12 6.65 -6.88 13.88
C SER A 12 5.96 -7.82 12.88
N TRP A 13 6.68 -8.47 11.98
CA TRP A 13 6.08 -9.48 11.08
C TRP A 13 5.57 -10.73 11.82
N ARG A 14 6.24 -11.11 12.93
CA ARG A 14 5.78 -12.21 13.78
C ARG A 14 4.50 -11.83 14.54
N GLU A 15 4.47 -10.63 15.10
CA GLU A 15 3.31 -10.06 15.80
C GLU A 15 2.08 -9.95 14.89
N LEU A 16 2.25 -9.48 13.65
CA LEU A 16 1.16 -9.46 12.67
C LEU A 16 0.63 -10.87 12.36
N GLY A 17 1.52 -11.86 12.23
CA GLY A 17 1.10 -13.25 12.05
C GLY A 17 0.38 -13.85 13.27
N ASP A 18 0.70 -13.41 14.49
CA ASP A 18 -0.02 -13.81 15.71
C ASP A 18 -1.44 -13.20 15.73
N ILE A 19 -1.59 -11.96 15.28
CA ILE A 19 -2.89 -11.27 15.15
C ILE A 19 -3.77 -11.99 14.14
N ASP A 20 -3.23 -12.36 12.97
CA ASP A 20 -3.95 -13.17 11.96
C ASP A 20 -4.45 -14.48 12.56
N ARG A 21 -3.57 -15.21 13.27
CA ARG A 21 -3.94 -16.48 13.90
C ARG A 21 -4.98 -16.31 15.01
N ALA A 22 -4.95 -15.20 15.75
CA ALA A 22 -5.95 -14.91 16.79
C ALA A 22 -7.33 -14.67 16.16
N LEU A 23 -7.39 -13.97 15.02
CA LEU A 23 -8.62 -13.81 14.25
C LEU A 23 -9.12 -15.16 13.71
N ASP A 24 -8.24 -15.98 13.12
CA ASP A 24 -8.58 -17.30 12.59
C ASP A 24 -9.15 -18.24 13.67
N ARG A 25 -8.68 -18.12 14.92
CA ARG A 25 -9.19 -18.87 16.07
C ARG A 25 -10.46 -18.26 16.69
N GLY A 26 -10.92 -17.11 16.21
CA GLY A 26 -12.07 -16.39 16.75
C GLY A 26 -11.83 -15.74 18.11
N GLU A 27 -10.57 -15.56 18.51
CA GLU A 27 -10.19 -14.92 19.78
C GLU A 27 -10.36 -13.40 19.74
N ILE A 28 -10.26 -12.81 18.55
CA ILE A 28 -10.54 -11.40 18.28
C ILE A 28 -11.54 -11.27 17.14
N THR A 29 -12.28 -10.17 17.13
CA THR A 29 -13.13 -9.80 16.00
C THR A 29 -12.31 -9.16 14.89
N GLU A 30 -12.90 -8.97 13.71
CA GLU A 30 -12.25 -8.20 12.63
C GLU A 30 -11.92 -6.76 13.07
N HIS A 31 -12.81 -6.10 13.80
CA HIS A 31 -12.51 -4.80 14.40
C HIS A 31 -11.32 -4.88 15.38
N GLY A 32 -11.26 -5.95 16.16
CA GLY A 32 -10.12 -6.23 17.04
C GLY A 32 -8.82 -6.47 16.28
N TRP A 33 -8.87 -7.07 15.09
CA TRP A 33 -7.71 -7.25 14.21
C TRP A 33 -7.14 -5.89 13.78
N TYR A 34 -7.99 -4.96 13.29
CA TYR A 34 -7.53 -3.62 12.90
C TYR A 34 -6.91 -2.87 14.08
N ALA A 35 -7.55 -2.91 15.25
CA ALA A 35 -7.03 -2.28 16.46
C ALA A 35 -5.67 -2.86 16.88
N ALA A 36 -5.51 -4.19 16.81
CA ALA A 36 -4.26 -4.86 17.14
C ALA A 36 -3.14 -4.53 16.15
N VAL A 37 -3.43 -4.50 14.84
CA VAL A 37 -2.46 -4.09 13.82
C VAL A 37 -2.02 -2.64 14.04
N LEU A 38 -2.96 -1.73 14.31
CA LEU A 38 -2.64 -0.33 14.59
C LEU A 38 -1.80 -0.16 15.86
N ALA A 39 -2.04 -0.95 16.90
CA ALA A 39 -1.24 -0.93 18.12
C ALA A 39 0.23 -1.31 17.88
N VAL A 40 0.54 -2.08 16.83
CA VAL A 40 1.91 -2.40 16.40
C VAL A 40 2.47 -1.32 15.47
N VAL A 41 1.68 -0.88 14.48
CA VAL A 41 2.14 0.01 13.40
C VAL A 41 2.30 1.46 13.86
N GLU A 42 1.33 2.01 14.58
CA GLU A 42 1.32 3.43 14.95
C GLU A 42 2.55 3.85 15.75
N PRO A 43 2.95 3.15 16.84
CA PRO A 43 4.12 3.55 17.61
C PRO A 43 5.42 3.49 16.79
N ALA A 44 5.56 2.45 15.97
CA ALA A 44 6.74 2.27 15.12
C ALA A 44 6.86 3.38 14.07
N TYR A 45 5.75 3.75 13.43
CA TYR A 45 5.76 4.76 12.38
C TYR A 45 5.86 6.16 12.97
N LEU A 46 5.04 6.51 13.96
CA LEU A 46 5.04 7.86 14.56
C LEU A 46 6.33 8.17 15.32
N GLY A 47 7.00 7.16 15.90
CA GLY A 47 8.26 7.31 16.60
C GLY A 47 9.48 7.45 15.71
N ALA A 48 9.35 7.23 14.40
CA ALA A 48 10.46 7.32 13.47
C ALA A 48 10.81 8.77 13.07
N ASP A 49 12.09 9.00 12.75
CA ASP A 49 12.68 10.32 12.54
C ASP A 49 12.83 10.73 11.06
N ASN A 50 12.42 9.86 10.13
CA ASN A 50 12.52 10.11 8.69
C ASN A 50 11.28 9.64 7.93
N PRO A 51 10.97 10.24 6.77
CA PRO A 51 9.74 9.95 6.04
C PRO A 51 9.57 8.49 5.61
N GLN A 52 10.68 7.81 5.30
CA GLN A 52 10.67 6.42 4.84
C GLN A 52 10.26 5.48 5.98
N ALA A 53 10.87 5.63 7.16
CA ALA A 53 10.59 4.81 8.33
C ALA A 53 9.18 5.06 8.88
N GLN A 54 8.71 6.31 8.83
CA GLN A 54 7.31 6.68 9.09
C GLN A 54 6.30 6.12 8.07
N SER A 55 6.78 5.44 7.02
CA SER A 55 5.99 4.73 5.99
C SER A 55 6.32 3.23 5.91
N GLY A 56 6.92 2.66 6.96
CA GLY A 56 7.25 1.23 7.01
C GLY A 56 8.47 0.81 6.22
N HIS A 57 9.34 1.74 5.83
CA HIS A 57 10.57 1.44 5.09
C HIS A 57 11.82 1.77 5.91
N SER A 58 12.66 0.74 6.16
CA SER A 58 13.89 0.86 6.96
C SER A 58 15.14 1.23 6.15
N GLY A 59 14.99 1.50 4.85
CA GLY A 59 16.07 1.93 3.96
C GLY A 59 16.22 3.44 3.85
N ASN A 60 17.36 3.87 3.30
CA ASN A 60 17.63 5.27 2.98
C ASN A 60 16.84 5.72 1.72
N PRO A 61 16.88 7.02 1.33
CA PRO A 61 16.14 7.53 0.17
C PRO A 61 16.41 6.78 -1.14
N ALA A 62 17.66 6.35 -1.40
CA ALA A 62 17.99 5.58 -2.59
C ALA A 62 17.31 4.19 -2.58
N ARG A 63 17.28 3.53 -1.42
CA ARG A 63 16.58 2.24 -1.24
C ARG A 63 15.07 2.39 -1.31
N TRP A 64 14.51 3.47 -0.77
CA TRP A 64 13.11 3.81 -0.93
C TRP A 64 12.73 3.94 -2.41
N ARG A 65 13.51 4.73 -3.16
CA ARG A 65 13.31 4.89 -4.61
C ARG A 65 13.43 3.56 -5.34
N GLN A 66 14.49 2.78 -5.11
CA GLN A 66 14.66 1.44 -5.69
C GLN A 66 13.42 0.55 -5.43
N ALA A 67 12.88 0.60 -4.21
CA ALA A 67 11.79 -0.24 -3.77
C ALA A 67 10.41 0.21 -4.26
N ARG A 68 10.20 1.50 -4.54
CA ARG A 68 8.86 2.05 -4.82
C ARG A 68 8.70 2.67 -6.20
N ARG A 69 9.79 3.06 -6.87
CA ARG A 69 9.74 3.71 -8.20
C ARG A 69 9.08 2.84 -9.28
N LEU A 70 9.07 1.51 -9.12
CA LEU A 70 8.34 0.61 -10.04
C LEU A 70 6.84 0.89 -10.12
N LEU A 71 6.26 1.60 -9.15
CA LEU A 71 4.85 1.99 -9.21
C LEU A 71 4.56 3.00 -10.31
N VAL A 72 5.56 3.76 -10.78
CA VAL A 72 5.41 4.65 -11.94
C VAL A 72 5.20 3.86 -13.23
N ASP A 73 5.77 2.65 -13.34
CA ASP A 73 5.57 1.75 -14.49
C ASP A 73 4.08 1.34 -14.65
N ALA A 74 3.27 1.48 -13.60
CA ALA A 74 1.85 1.16 -13.61
C ALA A 74 0.97 2.35 -14.03
N LEU A 75 1.51 3.56 -14.18
CA LEU A 75 0.72 4.74 -14.54
C LEU A 75 0.40 4.74 -16.04
N PRO A 76 -0.87 4.90 -16.45
CA PRO A 76 -1.25 4.90 -17.86
C PRO A 76 -0.95 6.23 -18.59
N GLY A 77 -0.53 7.26 -17.86
CA GLY A 77 -0.34 8.64 -18.33
C GLY A 77 -0.55 9.63 -17.19
N ASN A 78 -0.99 10.85 -17.52
CA ASN A 78 -1.44 11.81 -16.52
C ASN A 78 -2.70 11.27 -15.83
N CYS A 79 -2.73 11.30 -14.50
CA CYS A 79 -3.79 10.63 -13.75
C CYS A 79 -3.91 11.12 -12.31
N ASP A 80 -5.09 10.87 -11.75
CA ASP A 80 -5.35 10.98 -10.32
C ASP A 80 -5.06 9.65 -9.63
N VAL A 81 -4.17 9.67 -8.62
CA VAL A 81 -3.69 8.47 -7.94
C VAL A 81 -4.11 8.47 -6.48
N LEU A 82 -4.84 7.45 -6.05
CA LEU A 82 -5.12 7.18 -4.63
C LEU A 82 -4.11 6.18 -4.06
N ASP A 83 -3.39 6.59 -3.01
CA ASP A 83 -2.56 5.72 -2.18
C ASP A 83 -3.36 5.23 -0.95
N VAL A 84 -3.76 3.97 -0.96
CA VAL A 84 -4.42 3.31 0.18
C VAL A 84 -3.37 2.96 1.24
N GLY A 85 -3.64 3.29 2.50
CA GLY A 85 -2.66 3.17 3.58
C GLY A 85 -1.52 4.16 3.37
N CYS A 86 -1.83 5.44 3.11
CA CYS A 86 -0.85 6.44 2.72
C CYS A 86 0.16 6.79 3.82
N ALA A 87 -0.02 6.30 5.05
CA ALA A 87 0.82 6.57 6.21
C ALA A 87 1.09 8.07 6.39
N ASN A 88 2.31 8.53 6.17
CA ASN A 88 2.71 9.94 6.28
C ASN A 88 2.71 10.72 4.95
N ALA A 89 2.10 10.18 3.89
CA ALA A 89 2.06 10.69 2.51
C ALA A 89 3.43 10.80 1.79
N HIS A 90 4.47 10.11 2.26
CA HIS A 90 5.76 10.14 1.56
C HIS A 90 5.73 9.44 0.19
N LEU A 91 4.92 8.39 0.02
CA LEU A 91 4.76 7.74 -1.29
C LEU A 91 4.00 8.65 -2.26
N MET A 92 2.95 9.32 -1.81
CA MET A 92 2.23 10.34 -2.60
C MET A 92 3.19 11.39 -3.16
N GLU A 93 4.02 11.99 -2.29
CA GLU A 93 5.06 12.95 -2.67
C GLU A 93 6.05 12.37 -3.68
N SER A 94 6.55 11.17 -3.39
CA SER A 94 7.52 10.49 -4.25
C SER A 94 6.96 10.20 -5.64
N LEU A 95 5.71 9.76 -5.75
CA LEU A 95 5.08 9.45 -7.04
C LEU A 95 4.93 10.70 -7.91
N VAL A 96 4.60 11.85 -7.33
CA VAL A 96 4.54 13.11 -8.08
C VAL A 96 5.90 13.47 -8.66
N ASP A 97 6.95 13.46 -7.82
CA ASP A 97 8.30 13.83 -8.26
C ASP A 97 8.81 12.86 -9.34
N TRP A 98 8.59 11.57 -9.13
CA TRP A 98 9.06 10.52 -10.04
C TRP A 98 8.28 10.44 -11.35
N ALA A 99 6.97 10.71 -11.32
CA ALA A 99 6.17 10.78 -12.53
C ALA A 99 6.56 12.01 -13.38
N ALA A 100 6.87 13.14 -12.74
CA ALA A 100 7.32 14.34 -13.42
C ALA A 100 8.66 14.13 -14.17
N GLU A 101 9.57 13.31 -13.63
CA GLU A 101 10.80 12.91 -14.34
C GLU A 101 10.50 12.19 -15.67
N ASP A 102 9.38 11.47 -15.74
CA ASP A 102 8.92 10.75 -16.94
C ASP A 102 7.96 11.60 -17.80
N GLY A 103 7.82 12.90 -17.50
CA GLY A 103 6.95 13.83 -18.22
C GLY A 103 5.46 13.66 -17.93
N LEU A 104 5.11 12.99 -16.84
CA LEU A 104 3.73 12.76 -16.41
C LEU A 104 3.31 13.72 -15.29
N VAL A 105 2.03 14.05 -15.24
CA VAL A 105 1.40 14.81 -14.16
C VAL A 105 0.53 13.87 -13.33
N VAL A 106 0.86 13.76 -12.04
CA VAL A 106 0.10 12.98 -11.07
C VAL A 106 -0.53 13.91 -10.04
N GLU A 107 -1.84 13.76 -9.83
CA GLU A 107 -2.54 14.37 -8.70
C GLU A 107 -2.70 13.32 -7.60
N PRO A 108 -2.01 13.45 -6.46
CA PRO A 108 -2.05 12.41 -5.44
C PRO A 108 -3.18 12.63 -4.43
N TYR A 109 -3.70 11.51 -3.96
CA TYR A 109 -4.72 11.38 -2.93
C TYR A 109 -4.34 10.26 -1.95
N GLY A 110 -4.86 10.31 -0.73
CA GLY A 110 -4.54 9.32 0.29
C GLY A 110 -5.74 8.93 1.13
N VAL A 111 -5.81 7.67 1.53
CA VAL A 111 -6.72 7.20 2.59
C VAL A 111 -5.90 6.40 3.61
N GLU A 112 -6.11 6.67 4.89
CA GLU A 112 -5.39 6.03 5.99
C GLU A 112 -6.38 5.69 7.11
N ILE A 113 -6.26 4.48 7.68
CA ILE A 113 -7.16 4.04 8.76
C ILE A 113 -6.73 4.63 10.11
N SER A 114 -5.43 4.87 10.30
CA SER A 114 -4.89 5.52 11.49
C SER A 114 -5.16 7.04 11.48
N ILE A 115 -5.93 7.53 12.45
CA ILE A 115 -6.13 8.98 12.67
C ILE A 115 -4.78 9.70 12.86
N PRO A 116 -3.89 9.25 13.77
CA PRO A 116 -2.60 9.91 13.97
C PRO A 116 -1.71 9.98 12.72
N LEU A 117 -1.65 8.91 11.91
CA LEU A 117 -0.85 8.90 10.68
C LEU A 117 -1.46 9.79 9.60
N ALA A 118 -2.79 9.77 9.44
CA ALA A 118 -3.48 10.68 8.53
C ALA A 118 -3.21 12.15 8.90
N ASP A 119 -3.24 12.49 10.19
CA ASP A 119 -2.90 13.83 10.66
C ASP A 119 -1.44 14.19 10.42
N LEU A 120 -0.51 13.24 10.59
CA LEU A 120 0.90 13.43 10.23
C LEU A 120 1.06 13.69 8.72
N ALA A 121 0.37 12.93 7.87
CA ALA A 121 0.38 13.12 6.43
C ALA A 121 -0.11 14.52 6.03
N ARG A 122 -1.25 14.97 6.60
CA ARG A 122 -1.77 16.33 6.34
C ARG A 122 -0.80 17.42 6.79
N ARG A 123 -0.11 17.24 7.92
CA ARG A 123 0.93 18.18 8.39
C ARG A 123 2.15 18.21 7.50
N ARG A 124 2.63 17.05 7.02
CA ARG A 124 3.78 16.95 6.10
C ARG A 124 3.45 17.50 4.71
N GLN A 125 2.21 17.35 4.25
CA GLN A 125 1.77 17.75 2.93
C GLN A 125 0.59 18.75 2.99
N PRO A 126 0.79 20.00 3.48
CA PRO A 126 -0.31 20.98 3.63
C PRO A 126 -1.08 21.22 2.32
N ARG A 127 -0.37 21.22 1.17
CA ARG A 127 -0.96 21.38 -0.17
C ARG A 127 -2.01 20.32 -0.53
N TRP A 128 -1.90 19.12 0.04
CA TRP A 128 -2.78 17.99 -0.23
C TRP A 128 -3.59 17.57 1.00
N SER A 129 -3.60 18.39 2.06
CA SER A 129 -4.29 18.09 3.31
C SER A 129 -5.77 17.74 3.11
N HIS A 130 -6.45 18.41 2.17
CA HIS A 130 -7.86 18.17 1.80
C HIS A 130 -8.07 16.94 0.90
N ARG A 131 -6.99 16.24 0.51
CA ARG A 131 -7.00 15.03 -0.33
C ARG A 131 -6.64 13.77 0.45
N ILE A 132 -6.52 13.89 1.78
CA ILE A 132 -6.12 12.81 2.68
C ILE A 132 -7.28 12.53 3.65
N TRP A 133 -7.96 11.41 3.42
CA TRP A 133 -9.08 10.95 4.23
C TRP A 133 -8.63 9.99 5.33
N THR A 134 -9.37 10.01 6.44
CA THR A 134 -9.22 8.99 7.48
C THR A 134 -10.40 8.04 7.41
N ALA A 135 -10.17 6.79 7.03
CA ALA A 135 -11.21 5.77 6.91
C ALA A 135 -10.62 4.36 6.80
N ASN A 136 -11.41 3.34 7.13
CA ASN A 136 -11.11 1.97 6.74
C ASN A 136 -11.46 1.81 5.25
N VAL A 137 -10.47 1.52 4.41
CA VAL A 137 -10.70 1.44 2.96
C VAL A 137 -11.71 0.36 2.55
N LEU A 138 -11.87 -0.69 3.37
CA LEU A 138 -12.72 -1.85 3.04
C LEU A 138 -14.22 -1.51 2.97
N ASP A 139 -14.66 -0.50 3.70
CA ASP A 139 -16.04 -0.02 3.72
C ASP A 139 -16.17 1.48 3.35
N TRP A 140 -15.05 2.15 3.08
CA TRP A 140 -15.02 3.56 2.72
C TRP A 140 -15.65 3.80 1.34
N GLN A 141 -16.59 4.74 1.31
CA GLN A 141 -17.15 5.29 0.08
C GLN A 141 -16.45 6.60 -0.26
N PRO A 142 -15.62 6.65 -1.32
CA PRO A 142 -14.86 7.84 -1.63
C PRO A 142 -15.77 8.93 -2.21
N PRO A 143 -15.42 10.23 -2.04
CA PRO A 143 -16.19 11.32 -2.63
C PRO A 143 -16.10 11.36 -4.16
N ARG A 144 -15.20 10.58 -4.75
CA ARG A 144 -14.96 10.44 -6.18
C ARG A 144 -14.18 9.15 -6.46
N GLN A 145 -14.17 8.73 -7.73
CA GLN A 145 -13.29 7.66 -8.20
C GLN A 145 -11.93 8.22 -8.69
N PHE A 146 -10.95 7.32 -8.80
CA PHE A 146 -9.56 7.64 -9.17
C PHE A 146 -9.10 6.79 -10.36
N ASP A 147 -8.28 7.38 -11.23
CA ASP A 147 -7.78 6.69 -12.42
C ASP A 147 -6.85 5.52 -12.05
N VAL A 148 -6.07 5.70 -10.99
CA VAL A 148 -5.20 4.66 -10.43
C VAL A 148 -5.40 4.59 -8.92
N VAL A 149 -5.63 3.39 -8.40
CA VAL A 149 -5.66 3.10 -6.96
C VAL A 149 -4.53 2.14 -6.63
N ARG A 150 -3.67 2.50 -5.69
CA ARG A 150 -2.59 1.64 -5.20
C ARG A 150 -2.92 1.12 -3.80
N THR A 151 -2.76 -0.19 -3.59
CA THR A 151 -3.04 -0.84 -2.30
C THR A 151 -2.07 -1.98 -1.97
N GLY A 152 -1.99 -2.34 -0.70
CA GLY A 152 -1.44 -3.60 -0.20
C GLY A 152 -2.56 -4.52 0.28
N LEU A 153 -2.42 -5.84 0.10
CA LEU A 153 -3.42 -6.82 0.57
C LEU A 153 -3.22 -7.21 2.04
N ASP A 154 -2.19 -6.68 2.68
CA ASP A 154 -1.92 -6.75 4.12
C ASP A 154 -2.66 -5.69 4.94
N TYR A 155 -3.43 -4.81 4.30
CA TYR A 155 -4.28 -3.81 4.97
C TYR A 155 -5.60 -4.37 5.51
N VAL A 156 -5.91 -5.62 5.18
CA VAL A 156 -7.08 -6.35 5.66
C VAL A 156 -6.65 -7.77 6.05
N PRO A 157 -7.38 -8.46 6.93
CA PRO A 157 -7.06 -9.84 7.26
C PRO A 157 -7.21 -10.76 6.03
N PRO A 158 -6.48 -11.90 5.96
CA PRO A 158 -6.45 -12.75 4.78
C PRO A 158 -7.81 -13.13 4.18
N PRO A 159 -8.84 -13.50 4.98
CA PRO A 159 -10.17 -13.82 4.44
C PRO A 159 -10.88 -12.66 3.73
N ARG A 160 -10.50 -11.40 3.99
CA ARG A 160 -11.12 -10.20 3.43
C ARG A 160 -10.38 -9.62 2.22
N ARG A 161 -9.27 -10.23 1.78
CA ARG A 161 -8.47 -9.70 0.65
C ARG A 161 -9.24 -9.69 -0.67
N ALA A 162 -10.03 -10.72 -0.94
CA ALA A 162 -10.89 -10.76 -2.12
C ALA A 162 -11.93 -9.64 -2.09
N ASP A 163 -12.56 -9.42 -0.93
CA ASP A 163 -13.54 -8.35 -0.73
C ASP A 163 -12.91 -6.97 -0.91
N LEU A 164 -11.68 -6.76 -0.42
CA LEU A 164 -10.95 -5.51 -0.64
C LEU A 164 -10.74 -5.24 -2.13
N VAL A 165 -10.27 -6.25 -2.89
CA VAL A 165 -10.05 -6.09 -4.34
C VAL A 165 -11.36 -5.80 -5.06
N ALA A 166 -12.44 -6.50 -4.70
CA ALA A 166 -13.77 -6.28 -5.25
C ALA A 166 -14.27 -4.85 -4.97
N HIS A 167 -14.27 -4.42 -3.71
CA HIS A 167 -14.69 -3.08 -3.28
C HIS A 167 -13.92 -1.98 -4.00
N LEU A 168 -12.58 -2.10 -4.07
CA LEU A 168 -11.74 -1.12 -4.74
C LEU A 168 -12.07 -1.00 -6.23
N LEU A 169 -12.23 -2.13 -6.93
CA LEU A 169 -12.56 -2.12 -8.36
C LEU A 169 -13.98 -1.62 -8.64
N GLU A 170 -14.94 -1.91 -7.75
CA GLU A 170 -16.34 -1.54 -7.93
C GLU A 170 -16.62 -0.08 -7.58
N HIS A 171 -16.05 0.41 -6.48
CA HIS A 171 -16.45 1.69 -5.88
C HIS A 171 -15.37 2.78 -5.94
N VAL A 172 -14.09 2.42 -6.05
CA VAL A 172 -12.99 3.38 -5.86
C VAL A 172 -12.22 3.67 -7.16
N VAL A 173 -11.96 2.65 -7.96
CA VAL A 173 -11.31 2.78 -9.26
C VAL A 173 -12.30 3.33 -10.28
N ALA A 174 -11.88 4.31 -11.07
CA ALA A 174 -12.68 4.87 -12.15
C ALA A 174 -12.95 3.82 -13.23
N THR A 175 -14.03 4.00 -14.00
CA THR A 175 -14.29 3.15 -15.17
C THR A 175 -13.11 3.22 -16.16
N GLY A 176 -12.57 2.06 -16.56
CA GLY A 176 -11.36 2.01 -17.38
C GLY A 176 -10.06 2.39 -16.66
N GLY A 177 -10.11 2.64 -15.35
CA GLY A 177 -8.96 2.89 -14.48
C GLY A 177 -8.24 1.62 -14.07
N ARG A 178 -7.35 1.72 -13.07
CA ARG A 178 -6.42 0.66 -12.69
C ARG A 178 -6.29 0.47 -11.18
N LEU A 179 -6.40 -0.77 -10.72
CA LEU A 179 -5.99 -1.17 -9.37
C LEU A 179 -4.57 -1.74 -9.40
N VAL A 180 -3.66 -1.14 -8.66
CA VAL A 180 -2.27 -1.57 -8.50
C VAL A 180 -2.10 -2.22 -7.12
N VAL A 181 -1.71 -3.49 -7.10
CA VAL A 181 -1.37 -4.22 -5.87
C VAL A 181 0.15 -4.22 -5.72
N GLY A 182 0.64 -3.58 -4.66
CA GLY A 182 2.06 -3.50 -4.36
C GLY A 182 2.44 -2.22 -3.62
N VAL A 183 3.71 -2.02 -3.27
CA VAL A 183 4.82 -2.95 -3.52
C VAL A 183 4.86 -4.03 -2.44
N PHE A 184 4.98 -5.28 -2.84
CA PHE A 184 5.21 -6.41 -1.95
C PHE A 184 6.56 -7.07 -2.25
N ASN A 185 7.07 -7.83 -1.29
CA ASN A 185 8.28 -8.63 -1.44
C ASN A 185 7.91 -10.09 -1.66
N GLU A 186 8.56 -10.73 -2.61
CA GLU A 186 8.33 -12.15 -2.89
C GLU A 186 9.58 -12.79 -3.46
N GLU A 187 9.69 -14.11 -3.33
CA GLU A 187 10.74 -14.87 -3.98
C GLU A 187 10.80 -14.59 -5.49
N SER A 188 12.01 -14.36 -5.98
CA SER A 188 12.29 -14.18 -7.40
C SER A 188 11.86 -15.43 -8.17
N GLY A 189 10.97 -15.26 -9.16
CA GLY A 189 10.42 -16.35 -9.97
C GLY A 189 9.20 -17.07 -9.39
N ARG A 190 8.69 -16.66 -8.21
CA ARG A 190 7.40 -17.12 -7.67
C ARG A 190 6.39 -16.00 -7.77
N ASP A 191 5.18 -16.23 -8.25
CA ASP A 191 4.11 -15.20 -8.27
C ASP A 191 2.89 -15.67 -7.46
N ILE A 192 3.06 -15.85 -6.14
CA ILE A 192 2.04 -16.35 -5.21
C ILE A 192 0.89 -15.37 -5.11
N LEU A 193 1.16 -14.09 -4.82
CA LEU A 193 0.09 -13.09 -4.66
C LEU A 193 -0.66 -12.85 -5.98
N GLU A 194 0.04 -12.85 -7.12
CA GLU A 194 -0.58 -12.76 -8.45
C GLU A 194 -1.50 -13.98 -8.71
N ARG A 195 -1.08 -15.20 -8.33
CA ARG A 195 -1.91 -16.41 -8.45
C ARG A 195 -3.11 -16.39 -7.51
N GLU A 196 -2.95 -15.90 -6.28
CA GLU A 196 -4.04 -15.73 -5.32
C GLU A 196 -5.11 -14.82 -5.92
N VAL A 197 -4.74 -13.65 -6.42
CA VAL A 197 -5.68 -12.70 -7.05
C VAL A 197 -6.33 -13.27 -8.31
N ARG A 198 -5.60 -14.02 -9.15
CA ARG A 198 -6.18 -14.74 -10.29
C ARG A 198 -7.20 -15.78 -9.88
N SER A 199 -7.02 -16.43 -8.73
CA SER A 199 -7.96 -17.45 -8.24
C SER A 199 -9.34 -16.86 -7.89
N TRP A 200 -9.42 -15.55 -7.67
CA TRP A 200 -10.67 -14.81 -7.48
C TRP A 200 -11.34 -14.39 -8.80
N GLY A 201 -10.77 -14.76 -9.95
CA GLY A 201 -11.31 -14.49 -11.28
C GLY A 201 -10.78 -13.23 -11.97
N TYR A 202 -9.84 -12.50 -11.35
CA TYR A 202 -9.28 -11.29 -11.94
C TYR A 202 -8.19 -11.58 -12.97
N GLN A 203 -8.21 -10.83 -14.07
CA GLN A 203 -7.14 -10.82 -15.05
C GLN A 203 -6.07 -9.80 -14.68
N ILE A 204 -4.81 -10.22 -14.73
CA ILE A 204 -3.66 -9.36 -14.43
C ILE A 204 -3.22 -8.71 -15.74
N ALA A 205 -3.43 -7.39 -15.83
CA ALA A 205 -3.19 -6.60 -17.04
C ALA A 205 -1.70 -6.26 -17.22
N GLY A 206 -0.93 -6.21 -16.13
CA GLY A 206 0.52 -6.05 -16.20
C GLY A 206 1.20 -6.14 -14.84
N ARG A 207 2.53 -6.03 -14.87
CA ARG A 207 3.40 -6.19 -13.70
C ARG A 207 4.68 -5.38 -13.84
N ALA A 208 5.26 -5.05 -12.70
CA ALA A 208 6.58 -4.44 -12.59
C ALA A 208 7.37 -5.09 -11.44
N SER A 209 8.69 -5.15 -11.61
CA SER A 209 9.59 -5.70 -10.59
C SER A 209 10.91 -4.94 -10.51
N ARG A 210 11.54 -4.93 -9.35
CA ARG A 210 12.91 -4.44 -9.14
C ARG A 210 13.69 -5.40 -8.24
N ALA A 211 15.00 -5.46 -8.44
CA ALA A 211 15.88 -6.25 -7.59
C ALA A 211 15.76 -5.81 -6.12
N HIS A 212 15.60 -6.79 -5.22
CA HIS A 212 15.62 -6.58 -3.78
C HIS A 212 17.06 -6.64 -3.24
N ARG A 213 17.29 -6.12 -2.03
CA ARG A 213 18.60 -6.22 -1.35
C ARG A 213 19.02 -7.67 -1.05
N HIS A 214 18.03 -8.54 -0.88
CA HIS A 214 18.21 -9.97 -0.66
C HIS A 214 18.08 -10.66 -2.02
N PRO A 215 19.10 -11.41 -2.47
CA PRO A 215 19.18 -11.90 -3.84
C PRO A 215 18.04 -12.86 -4.22
N ALA A 216 17.46 -13.55 -3.23
CA ALA A 216 16.34 -14.45 -3.46
C ALA A 216 14.98 -13.73 -3.59
N LEU A 217 14.89 -12.43 -3.29
CA LEU A 217 13.62 -11.68 -3.30
C LEU A 217 13.60 -10.63 -4.41
N SER A 218 12.41 -10.19 -4.77
CA SER A 218 12.16 -9.06 -5.65
C SER A 218 11.09 -8.15 -5.05
N TYR A 219 11.23 -6.83 -5.27
CA TYR A 219 10.12 -5.89 -5.11
C TYR A 219 9.18 -6.08 -6.30
N LYS A 220 7.88 -6.23 -6.05
CA LYS A 220 6.90 -6.47 -7.09
C LYS A 220 5.65 -5.63 -6.93
N ALA A 221 5.05 -5.33 -8.07
CA ALA A 221 3.70 -4.82 -8.18
C ALA A 221 3.04 -5.46 -9.41
N PHE A 222 1.73 -5.62 -9.36
CA PHE A 222 0.92 -5.98 -10.52
C PHE A 222 -0.35 -5.14 -10.53
N TRP A 223 -1.08 -5.15 -11.64
CA TRP A 223 -2.31 -4.38 -11.74
C TRP A 223 -3.41 -5.09 -12.53
N ILE A 224 -4.63 -4.69 -12.19
CA ILE A 224 -5.88 -5.08 -12.83
C ILE A 224 -6.46 -3.81 -13.46
N ASP A 225 -6.85 -3.89 -14.73
CA ASP A 225 -7.57 -2.80 -15.40
C ASP A 225 -9.07 -3.00 -15.17
N ALA A 226 -9.75 -1.96 -14.67
CA ALA A 226 -11.19 -1.95 -14.51
C ALA A 226 -11.87 -1.97 -15.88
N ALA A 227 -13.02 -2.63 -15.97
CA ALA A 227 -13.76 -2.72 -17.23
C ALA A 227 -14.12 -1.31 -17.75
N ARG A 228 -14.00 -1.12 -19.07
CA ARG A 228 -14.61 0.02 -19.76
C ARG A 228 -16.08 -0.31 -19.93
N ARG A 229 -16.97 0.57 -19.46
CA ARG A 229 -18.41 0.46 -19.73
C ARG A 229 -18.71 0.77 -21.20
#